data_AF-A0A357D1Q1-F1
#
_entry.id   AF-A0A357D1Q1-F1
#
_cell.length_a   1.000
_cell.length_b   1.000
_cell.length_c   1.000
_cell.angle_alpha   90.00
_cell.angle_beta   90.00
_cell.angle_gamma   90.00
#
_symmetry.space_group_name_H-M   'P 1'
#
loop_
_entity.id
_entity.type
_entity.pdbx_description
1 polymer ?
#
loop_
_entity_poly.entity_id
_entity_poly.type
_entity_poly.pdbx_seq_one_letter_code
_entity_poly.pdbx_strand_id
1 'polypeptide(L)'
;MQKRLVIPPANEPVTVEEVKLHTKIEYDIEDKLLETWITSIREIIESSWGKACITQTWELIFDAFPRLPIEFPRSPVQLVETVSYFDADGNEHEIAL
;
A
#
# COMPACT_ATOMS: atom_id res chain seq x y z
N MET A 1 -8.55 0.18 -13.89
CA MET A 1 -7.31 0.05 -13.10
C MET A 1 -7.65 -0.51 -11.74
N GLN A 2 -7.30 -1.77 -11.53
CA GLN A 2 -7.42 -2.46 -10.24
C GLN A 2 -6.05 -2.45 -9.56
N LYS A 3 -6.03 -2.29 -8.24
CA LYS A 3 -4.81 -2.41 -7.44
C LYS A 3 -4.94 -3.60 -6.49
N ARG A 4 -3.92 -4.44 -6.42
CA ARG A 4 -3.84 -5.58 -5.50
C ARG A 4 -2.65 -5.39 -4.57
N LEU A 5 -2.88 -5.58 -3.28
CA LEU A 5 -1.80 -5.60 -2.30
C LEU A 5 -1.13 -6.97 -2.37
N VAL A 6 0.16 -7.00 -2.69
CA VAL A 6 0.93 -8.25 -2.79
C VAL A 6 1.65 -8.52 -1.47
N ILE A 7 2.36 -7.50 -0.96
CA ILE A 7 3.09 -7.58 0.31
C ILE A 7 2.59 -6.43 1.20
N PRO A 8 1.91 -6.74 2.32
CA PRO A 8 1.50 -5.71 3.28
C PRO A 8 2.72 -5.05 3.93
N PRO A 9 2.56 -3.84 4.49
CA PRO A 9 3.65 -3.21 5.23
C PRO A 9 4.06 -4.09 6.41
N ALA A 10 5.38 -4.23 6.61
CA ALA A 10 5.94 -5.11 7.64
C ALA A 10 5.68 -4.62 9.06
N ASN A 11 5.46 -3.31 9.23
CA ASN A 11 5.17 -2.67 10.50
C ASN A 11 4.17 -1.53 10.28
N GLU A 12 3.57 -1.05 11.37
CA GLU A 12 2.75 0.16 11.36
C GLU A 12 3.63 1.41 11.60
N PRO A 13 3.22 2.60 11.11
CA PRO A 13 4.02 3.82 11.20
C PRO A 13 4.12 4.39 12.62
N VAL A 14 3.23 3.96 13.52
CA VAL A 14 3.23 4.33 14.94
C VAL A 14 2.92 3.08 15.74
N THR A 15 3.62 2.89 16.85
CA THR A 15 3.44 1.77 17.79
C THR A 15 2.33 2.05 18.79
N VAL A 16 1.79 1.00 19.41
CA VAL A 16 0.76 1.13 20.45
C VAL A 16 1.33 1.89 21.66
N GLU A 17 2.58 1.65 22.01
CA GLU A 17 3.29 2.32 23.10
C GLU A 17 3.42 3.82 22.86
N GLU A 18 3.76 4.25 21.64
CA GLU A 18 3.81 5.67 21.26
C GLU A 18 2.43 6.32 21.37
N VAL A 19 1.38 5.62 20.93
CA VAL A 19 0.00 6.11 21.06
C VAL A 19 -0.40 6.23 22.53
N LYS A 20 -0.13 5.23 23.35
CA LYS A 20 -0.44 5.24 24.79
C LYS A 20 0.30 6.34 25.52
N LEU A 21 1.56 6.56 25.19
CA LEU A 21 2.34 7.68 25.72
C LEU A 21 1.73 9.04 25.33
N HIS A 22 1.26 9.18 24.10
CA HIS A 22 0.64 10.41 23.61
C HIS A 22 -0.74 10.68 24.25
N THR A 23 -1.56 9.65 24.42
CA THR A 23 -2.92 9.74 24.98
C THR A 23 -2.99 9.60 26.51
N LYS A 24 -1.85 9.26 27.14
CA LYS A 24 -1.72 8.97 28.59
C LYS A 24 -2.54 7.78 29.07
N ILE A 25 -2.65 6.75 28.24
CA ILE A 25 -3.28 5.47 28.60
C ILE A 25 -2.24 4.63 29.35
N GLU A 26 -2.55 4.24 30.58
CA GLU A 26 -1.62 3.51 31.46
C GLU A 26 -1.91 1.99 31.53
N TYR A 27 -2.98 1.54 30.90
CA TYR A 27 -3.45 0.14 30.98
C TYR A 27 -3.51 -0.51 29.60
N ASP A 28 -3.46 -1.85 29.57
CA ASP A 28 -3.28 -2.64 28.34
C ASP A 28 -4.59 -3.20 27.77
N ILE A 29 -5.74 -2.92 28.42
CA ILE A 29 -7.03 -3.54 28.06
C ILE A 29 -7.52 -3.12 26.66
N GLU A 30 -7.04 -1.97 26.17
CA GLU A 30 -7.43 -1.38 24.89
C GLU A 30 -6.38 -1.59 23.79
N ASP A 31 -5.29 -2.32 24.06
CA ASP A 31 -4.16 -2.42 23.11
C ASP A 31 -4.61 -2.99 21.76
N LYS A 32 -5.47 -4.02 21.76
CA LYS A 32 -6.06 -4.57 20.52
C LYS A 32 -6.93 -3.56 19.75
N LEU A 33 -7.60 -2.67 20.48
CA LEU A 33 -8.42 -1.63 19.87
C LEU A 33 -7.52 -0.56 19.23
N LEU A 34 -6.44 -0.18 19.92
CA LEU A 34 -5.43 0.73 19.41
C LEU A 34 -4.74 0.16 18.15
N GLU A 35 -4.36 -1.12 18.14
CA GLU A 35 -3.81 -1.80 16.96
C GLU A 35 -4.75 -1.72 15.74
N THR A 36 -6.05 -1.95 15.98
CA THR A 36 -7.08 -1.88 14.94
C THR A 36 -7.23 -0.46 14.40
N TRP A 37 -7.20 0.54 15.29
CA TRP A 37 -7.30 1.95 14.92
C TRP A 37 -6.08 2.42 14.15
N ILE A 38 -4.87 2.06 14.59
CA ILE A 38 -3.61 2.41 13.90
C ILE A 38 -3.65 1.92 12.45
N THR A 39 -3.98 0.64 12.26
CA THR A 39 -4.09 0.03 10.92
C THR A 39 -5.14 0.75 10.07
N SER A 40 -6.34 0.95 10.62
CA SER A 40 -7.46 1.59 9.89
C SER A 40 -7.14 3.04 9.50
N ILE A 41 -6.51 3.78 10.41
CA ILE A 41 -6.13 5.18 10.20
C ILE A 41 -5.03 5.25 9.14
N ARG A 42 -4.02 4.37 9.17
CA ARG A 42 -3.01 4.28 8.11
C ARG A 42 -3.68 4.13 6.75
N GLU A 43 -4.60 3.18 6.59
CA GLU A 43 -5.27 2.94 5.32
C GLU A 43 -6.05 4.16 4.80
N ILE A 44 -6.77 4.85 5.70
CA ILE A 44 -7.49 6.08 5.37
C ILE A 44 -6.54 7.18 4.93
N ILE A 45 -5.45 7.39 5.69
CA ILE A 45 -4.45 8.42 5.40
C ILE A 45 -3.78 8.14 4.06
N GLU A 46 -3.31 6.91 3.83
CA GLU A 46 -2.64 6.50 2.59
C GLU A 46 -3.56 6.67 1.37
N SER A 47 -4.85 6.36 1.53
CA SER A 47 -5.87 6.58 0.50
C SER A 47 -6.07 8.08 0.20
N SER A 48 -6.11 8.92 1.24
CA SER A 48 -6.34 10.35 1.09
C SER A 48 -5.13 11.12 0.53
N TRP A 49 -3.91 10.73 0.92
CA TRP A 49 -2.68 11.41 0.50
C TRP A 49 -2.12 10.87 -0.82
N GLY A 50 -2.54 9.68 -1.24
CA GLY A 50 -1.92 9.00 -2.39
C GLY A 50 -0.46 8.67 -2.11
N LYS A 51 -0.13 8.30 -0.87
CA LYS A 51 1.22 7.94 -0.42
C LYS A 51 1.18 6.66 0.40
N ALA A 52 2.28 5.93 0.42
CA ALA A 52 2.48 4.83 1.35
C ALA A 52 3.20 5.37 2.60
N CYS A 53 2.71 5.01 3.79
CA CYS A 53 3.36 5.38 5.05
C CYS A 53 4.59 4.49 5.32
N ILE A 54 4.48 3.20 4.98
CA ILE A 54 5.52 2.18 5.12
C ILE A 54 5.70 1.48 3.77
N THR A 55 6.90 0.97 3.48
CA THR A 55 7.18 0.21 2.26
C THR A 55 6.23 -0.98 2.13
N GLN A 56 5.62 -1.10 0.95
CA GLN A 56 4.64 -2.13 0.61
C GLN A 56 4.65 -2.39 -0.89
N THR A 57 4.36 -3.62 -1.29
CA THR A 57 4.37 -4.02 -2.71
C THR A 57 2.95 -4.07 -3.23
N TRP A 58 2.70 -3.31 -4.30
CA TRP A 58 1.42 -3.24 -4.98
C TRP A 58 1.57 -3.70 -6.41
N GLU A 59 0.57 -4.42 -6.87
CA GLU A 59 0.38 -4.75 -8.27
C GLU A 59 -0.75 -3.88 -8.83
N LEU A 60 -0.50 -3.30 -10.01
CA LEU A 60 -1.48 -2.51 -10.74
C LEU A 60 -1.88 -3.27 -12.00
N ILE A 61 -3.16 -3.60 -12.10
CA ILE A 61 -3.74 -4.32 -13.22
C ILE A 61 -4.56 -3.34 -14.05
N PHE A 62 -4.31 -3.33 -15.35
CA PHE A 62 -5.02 -2.51 -16.32
C PHE A 62 -5.77 -3.42 -17.29
N ASP A 63 -7.07 -3.14 -17.50
CA ASP A 63 -7.93 -3.94 -18.39
C ASP A 63 -7.54 -3.79 -19.88
N ALA A 64 -6.78 -2.74 -20.20
CA ALA A 64 -6.22 -2.46 -21.51
C ALA A 64 -4.90 -1.72 -21.36
N PHE A 65 -4.13 -1.61 -22.43
CA PHE A 65 -2.90 -0.81 -22.45
C PHE A 65 -3.17 0.63 -21.99
N PRO A 66 -2.52 1.09 -20.91
CA PRO A 66 -2.77 2.40 -20.35
C PRO A 66 -2.23 3.50 -21.28
N ARG A 67 -2.86 4.68 -21.24
CA ARG A 67 -2.28 5.87 -21.88
C ARG A 67 -1.04 6.33 -21.09
N LEU A 68 -0.02 6.77 -21.81
CA LEU A 68 1.20 7.31 -21.22
C LEU A 68 1.06 8.82 -20.97
N PRO A 69 1.61 9.36 -19.85
CA PRO A 69 2.30 8.64 -18.77
C PRO A 69 1.35 7.88 -17.85
N ILE A 70 1.82 6.76 -17.28
CA ILE A 70 1.07 5.99 -16.28
C ILE A 70 1.17 6.74 -14.94
N GLU A 71 0.03 7.15 -14.39
CA GLU A 71 -0.04 7.75 -13.06
C GLU A 71 -0.16 6.67 -11.99
N PHE A 72 0.81 6.65 -11.06
CA PHE A 72 0.75 5.74 -9.92
C PHE A 72 -0.15 6.32 -8.82
N PRO A 73 -1.11 5.54 -8.29
CA PRO A 73 -2.01 6.01 -7.24
C PRO A 73 -1.32 6.24 -5.90
N ARG A 74 -0.10 5.70 -5.70
CA ARG A 74 0.71 5.89 -4.50
C ARG A 74 2.13 6.31 -4.87
N SER A 75 2.53 7.50 -4.42
CA SER A 75 3.84 8.12 -4.69
C SER A 75 4.53 8.54 -3.39
N PRO A 76 5.87 8.40 -3.26
CA PRO A 76 6.83 7.99 -4.29
C PRO A 76 6.90 6.48 -4.52
N VAL A 77 7.09 6.08 -5.78
CA VAL A 77 7.42 4.68 -6.14
C VAL A 77 8.90 4.46 -5.90
N GLN A 78 9.25 3.45 -5.12
CA GLN A 78 10.66 3.13 -4.80
C GLN A 78 11.30 2.25 -5.86
N LEU A 79 10.57 1.23 -6.34
CA LEU A 79 11.04 0.24 -7.29
C LEU A 79 9.85 -0.31 -8.10
N VAL A 80 10.05 -0.55 -9.38
CA VAL A 80 9.18 -1.39 -10.21
C VAL A 80 9.87 -2.74 -10.32
N GLU A 81 9.22 -3.81 -9.84
CA GLU A 81 9.82 -5.15 -9.81
C GLU A 81 9.66 -5.86 -11.15
N THR A 82 8.44 -5.90 -11.68
CA THR A 82 8.10 -6.56 -12.94
C THR A 82 7.06 -5.76 -13.72
N VAL A 83 7.06 -5.91 -15.05
CA VAL A 83 6.01 -5.40 -15.93
C VAL A 83 5.68 -6.49 -16.93
N SER A 84 4.43 -6.96 -16.94
CA SER A 84 3.92 -7.89 -17.96
C SER A 84 2.68 -7.35 -18.65
N TYR A 85 2.42 -7.82 -19.87
CA TYR A 85 1.22 -7.52 -20.63
C TYR A 85 0.71 -8.75 -21.37
N PHE A 86 -0.58 -8.76 -21.70
CA PHE A 86 -1.18 -9.76 -22.57
C PHE A 86 -1.31 -9.22 -23.99
N ASP A 87 -0.90 -10.02 -24.99
CA ASP A 87 -1.10 -9.69 -26.40
C ASP A 87 -2.55 -9.96 -26.87
N ALA A 88 -2.83 -9.69 -28.15
CA ALA A 88 -4.16 -9.90 -28.73
C ALA A 88 -4.57 -11.39 -28.80
N ASP A 89 -3.60 -12.30 -28.72
CA ASP A 89 -3.81 -13.75 -28.72
C ASP A 89 -3.90 -14.32 -27.29
N GLY A 90 -3.77 -13.46 -26.27
CA GLY A 90 -3.86 -13.81 -24.85
C GLY A 90 -2.56 -14.38 -24.25
N ASN A 91 -1.42 -14.28 -24.95
CA ASN A 91 -0.15 -14.70 -24.38
C ASN A 91 0.44 -13.60 -23.49
N GLU A 92 0.98 -14.00 -22.34
CA GLU A 92 1.69 -13.10 -21.44
C GLU A 92 3.12 -12.86 -21.92
N HIS A 93 3.52 -11.59 -21.96
CA HIS A 93 4.88 -11.14 -22.26
C HIS A 93 5.40 -10.30 -21.11
N GLU A 94 6.62 -10.59 -20.66
CA GLU A 94 7.33 -9.80 -19.64
C GLU A 94 8.27 -8.79 -20.32
N ILE A 95 8.26 -7.56 -19.84
CA ILE A 95 9.13 -6.47 -20.30
C ILE A 95 10.32 -6.36 -19.35
N ALA A 96 11.53 -6.42 -19.91
CA ALA A 96 12.75 -6.13 -19.15
C ALA A 96 12.83 -4.64 -18.79
N LEU A 97 13.12 -4.36 -17.51
CA LEU A 97 13.20 -3.01 -16.91
C LEU A 97 14.60 -2.38 -17.01
#